data_AF-A0A954KJB6-F1
#
_entry.id   AF-A0A954KJB6-F1
#
_cell.length_a   1.000
_cell.length_b   1.000
_cell.length_c   1.000
_cell.angle_alpha   90.00
_cell.angle_beta   90.00
_cell.angle_gamma   90.00
#
_symmetry.space_group_name_H-M   'P 1'
#
loop_
_entity.id
_entity.type
_entity.pdbx_description
1 polymer ?
#
loop_
_entity_poly.entity_id
_entity_poly.type
_entity_poly.pdbx_seq_one_letter_code
_entity_poly.pdbx_strand_id
1 'polypeptide(L)'
;FAVLGLREAAAAGVPVDRKVWERTQEHFLATQVGQVDSPSGVAWGYQEGGGTGSMTVAGIATLTITSSMLADDSQDTTPDGQIMCCGNAEDPAEKSIQAGIRWLSQNFRVTGNPGGGGWLLYYLYGLERAGRFSGRRFFGEHDWYRAGADYLVRQQNPRGSWMSESEQDAIIGTSLGLLFLSKGLSPVLVNKLRYGARDASGNELKEGWNEHPRDINQLVEFISGQPRWPKLMTWQVLDLSKAASGEGVEALLQSPVQYLSGTESLDVIEGRELELLREYIAQGGFIFAVQNCDNAAFDESFRRLVQRLFDGQYELTKLPPTHDIYRSEFVFNAAPPELWGVDFGCRTAIVYAPFDHACRWQKWMKHDPPNRHVQVKTQIVKSMQLATNIIAYATGRELHDKLKRPELLTDPDQQRINRGRLSVARLRHTGGWDTAPNALRRLQIELEHVGVEPAIETPNLPATDPALFDYPLLYMHGRKNFSFSEDERRKLRQYLENGGFLFADACCGAEQFDVSFRELVEQTLEQPLTRIPSDDPIYQLPIGYDIRQVRRRIPGNAQGALRLEESDGEPVLEGVKVDGRYVVVYSRYDLSCTLERQATTSCAGYLGADAGKIAVNIVLYGLFQ
;
A
#
# COMPACT_ATOMS: atom_id res chain seq x y z
N PHE A 1 -4.73 -26.96 17.60
CA PHE A 1 -3.81 -27.57 16.62
C PHE A 1 -4.50 -28.45 15.57
N ALA A 2 -5.36 -29.41 15.94
CA ALA A 2 -6.01 -30.28 14.95
C ALA A 2 -6.75 -29.52 13.84
N VAL A 3 -7.57 -28.51 14.20
CA VAL A 3 -8.24 -27.61 13.24
C VAL A 3 -7.26 -26.90 12.30
N LEU A 4 -6.10 -26.46 12.82
CA LEU A 4 -5.04 -25.85 12.00
C LEU A 4 -4.48 -26.86 10.99
N GLY A 5 -4.18 -28.09 11.44
CA GLY A 5 -3.70 -29.15 10.56
C GLY A 5 -4.71 -29.52 9.46
N LEU A 6 -5.99 -29.64 9.81
CA LEU A 6 -7.07 -29.87 8.85
C LEU A 6 -7.21 -28.70 7.86
N ARG A 7 -7.06 -27.46 8.33
CA ARG A 7 -7.07 -26.27 7.46
C ARG A 7 -5.93 -26.34 6.45
N GLU A 8 -4.70 -26.61 6.89
CA GLU A 8 -3.56 -26.71 5.99
C GLU A 8 -3.71 -27.89 5.01
N ALA A 9 -4.27 -29.02 5.46
CA ALA A 9 -4.59 -30.15 4.59
C ALA A 9 -5.62 -29.77 3.52
N ALA A 10 -6.72 -29.12 3.91
CA ALA A 10 -7.74 -28.62 2.99
C ALA A 10 -7.17 -27.59 2.01
N ALA A 11 -6.32 -26.67 2.48
CA ALA A 11 -5.63 -25.71 1.64
C ALA A 11 -4.63 -26.37 0.66
N ALA A 12 -4.09 -27.54 1.00
CA ALA A 12 -3.27 -28.36 0.11
C ALA A 12 -4.09 -29.23 -0.86
N GLY A 13 -5.43 -29.15 -0.82
CA GLY A 13 -6.33 -29.94 -1.66
C GLY A 13 -6.64 -31.34 -1.12
N VAL A 14 -6.28 -31.63 0.13
CA VAL A 14 -6.69 -32.88 0.80
C VAL A 14 -8.15 -32.73 1.23
N PRO A 15 -9.06 -33.62 0.79
CA PRO A 15 -10.46 -33.51 1.16
C PRO A 15 -10.65 -33.73 2.66
N VAL A 16 -11.38 -32.82 3.30
CA VAL A 16 -11.84 -32.95 4.68
C VAL A 16 -13.37 -33.01 4.66
N ASP A 17 -13.96 -34.00 5.32
CA ASP A 17 -15.41 -34.17 5.37
C ASP A 17 -16.08 -32.92 5.97
N ARG A 18 -17.08 -32.38 5.26
CA ARG A 18 -17.85 -31.20 5.69
C ARG A 18 -18.41 -31.36 7.10
N LYS A 19 -18.83 -32.57 7.48
CA LYS A 19 -19.36 -32.86 8.83
C LYS A 19 -18.34 -32.60 9.94
N VAL A 20 -17.05 -32.69 9.64
CA VAL A 20 -15.99 -32.35 10.61
C VAL A 20 -16.02 -30.85 10.89
N TRP A 21 -16.16 -30.03 9.86
CA TRP A 21 -16.27 -28.58 10.01
C TRP A 21 -17.56 -28.17 10.71
N GLU A 22 -18.70 -28.76 10.34
CA GLU A 22 -20.01 -28.50 10.96
C GLU A 22 -19.98 -28.80 12.46
N ARG A 23 -19.56 -30.01 12.84
CA ARG A 23 -19.45 -30.41 14.27
C ARG A 23 -18.47 -29.54 15.04
N THR A 24 -17.38 -29.11 14.41
CA THR A 24 -16.41 -28.22 15.03
C THR A 24 -17.04 -26.85 15.30
N GLN A 25 -17.73 -26.26 14.31
CA GLN A 25 -18.38 -24.97 14.48
C GLN A 25 -19.48 -25.04 15.54
N GLU A 26 -20.34 -26.05 15.48
CA GLU A 26 -21.40 -26.30 16.47
C GLU A 26 -20.85 -26.41 17.90
N HIS A 27 -19.74 -27.15 18.08
CA HIS A 27 -19.11 -27.29 19.40
C HIS A 27 -18.65 -25.94 19.95
N PHE A 28 -17.95 -25.12 19.16
CA PHE A 28 -17.45 -23.83 19.62
C PHE A 28 -18.59 -22.81 19.83
N LEU A 29 -19.66 -22.85 19.02
CA LEU A 29 -20.85 -22.04 19.26
C LEU A 29 -21.54 -22.43 20.58
N ALA A 30 -21.72 -23.72 20.85
CA ALA A 30 -22.41 -24.21 22.03
C ALA A 30 -21.62 -24.04 23.35
N THR A 31 -20.29 -23.87 23.27
CA THR A 31 -19.41 -23.81 24.45
C THR A 31 -18.91 -22.41 24.78
N GLN A 32 -19.33 -21.39 24.03
CA GLN A 32 -19.02 -20.00 24.38
C GLN A 32 -19.83 -19.59 25.62
N VAL A 33 -19.17 -19.02 26.63
CA VAL A 33 -19.77 -18.77 27.95
C VAL A 33 -20.38 -17.38 28.01
N GLY A 34 -21.72 -17.30 28.03
CA GLY A 34 -22.48 -16.06 28.25
C GLY A 34 -23.33 -15.64 27.06
N GLN A 35 -23.86 -14.41 27.10
CA GLN A 35 -24.65 -13.84 26.00
C GLN A 35 -23.75 -13.15 24.96
N VAL A 36 -23.83 -13.60 23.70
CA VAL A 36 -23.00 -13.11 22.59
C VAL A 36 -23.17 -11.63 22.31
N ASP A 37 -24.33 -11.04 22.63
CA ASP A 37 -24.60 -9.61 22.44
C ASP A 37 -24.10 -8.74 23.61
N SER A 38 -23.43 -9.32 24.61
CA SER A 38 -22.88 -8.56 25.73
C SER A 38 -21.88 -7.50 25.25
N PRO A 39 -21.98 -6.23 25.71
CA PRO A 39 -21.02 -5.17 25.39
C PRO A 39 -19.59 -5.53 25.79
N SER A 40 -19.41 -6.27 26.89
CA SER A 40 -18.10 -6.74 27.35
C SER A 40 -17.53 -7.90 26.53
N GLY A 41 -18.33 -8.46 25.64
CA GLY A 41 -18.03 -9.72 24.97
C GLY A 41 -18.12 -10.92 25.91
N VAL A 42 -17.88 -12.08 25.32
CA VAL A 42 -17.90 -13.40 26.00
C VAL A 42 -16.75 -14.27 25.52
N ALA A 43 -16.38 -15.26 26.33
CA ALA A 43 -15.13 -16.00 26.19
C ALA A 43 -15.37 -17.50 26.07
N TRP A 44 -14.31 -18.22 25.71
CA TRP A 44 -14.26 -19.67 25.83
C TRP A 44 -13.40 -20.09 27.03
N GLY A 45 -13.77 -21.20 27.65
CA GLY A 45 -13.10 -21.79 28.82
C GLY A 45 -12.85 -23.28 28.65
N TYR A 46 -12.05 -23.86 29.55
CA TYR A 46 -11.90 -25.32 29.66
C TYR A 46 -12.98 -25.96 30.56
N GLN A 47 -13.59 -25.17 31.44
CA GLN A 47 -14.66 -25.60 32.35
C GLN A 47 -15.83 -24.61 32.24
N GLU A 48 -17.04 -25.07 32.59
CA GLU A 48 -18.21 -24.20 32.67
C GLU A 48 -17.98 -23.07 33.68
N GLY A 49 -18.19 -21.83 33.26
CA GLY A 49 -18.18 -20.65 34.14
C GLY A 49 -16.90 -19.81 34.19
N GLY A 50 -15.83 -20.13 33.43
CA GLY A 50 -14.58 -19.34 33.43
C GLY A 50 -13.93 -19.19 32.05
N GLY A 51 -13.90 -17.96 31.52
CA GLY A 51 -13.22 -17.63 30.26
C GLY A 51 -11.69 -17.56 30.40
N THR A 52 -10.95 -18.12 29.44
CA THR A 52 -9.49 -18.04 29.39
C THR A 52 -9.01 -17.43 28.07
N GLY A 53 -7.85 -16.78 28.08
CA GLY A 53 -7.24 -16.21 26.88
C GLY A 53 -6.94 -17.27 25.85
N SER A 54 -6.28 -18.36 26.24
CA SER A 54 -5.93 -19.48 25.37
C SER A 54 -7.12 -20.13 24.66
N MET A 55 -8.24 -20.33 25.36
CA MET A 55 -9.43 -20.89 24.73
C MET A 55 -10.17 -19.85 23.89
N THR A 56 -10.18 -18.59 24.31
CA THR A 56 -10.83 -17.53 23.52
C THR A 56 -10.14 -17.31 22.18
N VAL A 57 -8.80 -17.26 22.16
CA VAL A 57 -8.06 -17.14 20.88
C VAL A 57 -8.24 -18.38 20.00
N ALA A 58 -8.36 -19.57 20.61
CA ALA A 58 -8.68 -20.80 19.89
C ALA A 58 -10.10 -20.79 19.30
N GLY A 59 -11.08 -20.27 20.05
CA GLY A 59 -12.47 -20.14 19.61
C GLY A 59 -12.62 -19.18 18.43
N ILE A 60 -12.02 -17.98 18.54
CA ILE A 60 -11.95 -17.01 17.44
C ILE A 60 -11.34 -17.65 16.20
N ALA A 61 -10.12 -18.20 16.32
CA ALA A 61 -9.43 -18.80 15.19
C ALA A 61 -10.20 -19.97 14.57
N THR A 62 -10.82 -20.82 15.40
CA THR A 62 -11.55 -21.99 14.92
C THR A 62 -12.82 -21.60 14.20
N LEU A 63 -13.63 -20.71 14.77
CA LEU A 63 -14.87 -20.25 14.13
C LEU A 63 -14.57 -19.53 12.81
N THR A 64 -13.53 -18.69 12.75
CA THR A 64 -13.12 -18.06 11.49
C THR A 64 -12.75 -19.09 10.42
N ILE A 65 -12.00 -20.14 10.79
CA ILE A 65 -11.65 -21.23 9.87
C ILE A 65 -12.90 -21.97 9.41
N THR A 66 -13.76 -22.39 10.33
CA THR A 66 -14.95 -23.18 9.99
C THR A 66 -15.93 -22.37 9.14
N SER A 67 -16.13 -21.07 9.42
CA SER A 67 -16.99 -20.22 8.60
C SER A 67 -16.50 -20.12 7.16
N SER A 68 -15.17 -20.07 6.95
CA SER A 68 -14.59 -20.13 5.60
C SER A 68 -14.75 -21.50 4.93
N MET A 69 -14.62 -22.60 5.67
CA MET A 69 -14.73 -23.96 5.13
C MET A 69 -16.19 -24.40 4.87
N LEU A 70 -17.14 -23.80 5.57
CA LEU A 70 -18.58 -24.12 5.47
C LEU A 70 -19.34 -23.21 4.52
N ALA A 71 -18.72 -22.14 4.02
CA ALA A 71 -19.33 -21.24 3.06
C ALA A 71 -19.88 -22.02 1.86
N ASP A 72 -21.13 -21.72 1.49
CA ASP A 72 -21.79 -22.25 0.31
C ASP A 72 -22.63 -21.15 -0.38
N ASP A 73 -23.29 -21.52 -1.47
CA ASP A 73 -24.04 -20.60 -2.31
C ASP A 73 -25.56 -20.77 -2.13
N SER A 74 -26.01 -21.58 -1.15
CA SER A 74 -27.41 -22.02 -1.06
C SER A 74 -28.37 -20.95 -0.54
N GLN A 75 -27.86 -19.98 0.23
CA GLN A 75 -28.68 -18.96 0.89
C GLN A 75 -28.67 -17.60 0.16
N ASP A 76 -27.67 -17.36 -0.69
CA ASP A 76 -27.36 -16.03 -1.23
C ASP A 76 -27.17 -16.06 -2.76
N THR A 77 -27.61 -17.14 -3.42
CA THR A 77 -27.55 -17.27 -4.88
C THR A 77 -28.87 -17.77 -5.44
N THR A 78 -29.37 -17.10 -6.47
CA THR A 78 -30.57 -17.52 -7.19
C THR A 78 -30.31 -18.72 -8.11
N PRO A 79 -31.34 -19.50 -8.51
CA PRO A 79 -31.16 -20.64 -9.41
C PRO A 79 -30.54 -20.29 -10.79
N ASP A 80 -30.70 -19.05 -11.26
CA ASP A 80 -30.07 -18.54 -12.49
C ASP A 80 -28.62 -18.08 -12.29
N GLY A 81 -28.12 -18.08 -11.05
CA GLY A 81 -26.72 -17.78 -10.72
C GLY A 81 -26.44 -16.31 -10.42
N GLN A 82 -27.44 -15.53 -10.04
CA GLN A 82 -27.24 -14.18 -9.51
C GLN A 82 -26.86 -14.24 -8.04
N ILE A 83 -25.89 -13.43 -7.64
CA ILE A 83 -25.40 -13.34 -6.27
C ILE A 83 -26.16 -12.24 -5.55
N MET A 84 -26.89 -12.60 -4.49
CA MET A 84 -27.58 -11.68 -3.58
C MET A 84 -26.60 -11.24 -2.49
N CYS A 85 -25.99 -10.07 -2.69
CA CYS A 85 -24.90 -9.62 -1.83
C CYS A 85 -25.36 -9.15 -0.45
N CYS A 86 -26.58 -8.64 -0.34
CA CYS A 86 -27.04 -7.96 0.86
C CYS A 86 -28.42 -8.44 1.28
N GLY A 87 -28.73 -8.33 2.57
CA GLY A 87 -29.95 -8.87 3.17
C GLY A 87 -29.83 -10.29 3.72
N ASN A 88 -28.61 -10.80 3.90
CA ASN A 88 -28.37 -12.11 4.49
C ASN A 88 -28.68 -12.08 6.00
N ALA A 89 -29.18 -13.21 6.52
CA ALA A 89 -29.41 -13.41 7.95
C ALA A 89 -28.09 -13.29 8.73
N GLU A 90 -28.19 -12.84 9.99
CA GLU A 90 -27.04 -12.77 10.88
C GLU A 90 -26.35 -14.14 11.00
N ASP A 91 -25.03 -14.17 10.75
CA ASP A 91 -24.20 -15.37 10.93
C ASP A 91 -23.88 -15.57 12.43
N PRO A 92 -24.37 -16.65 13.07
CA PRO A 92 -24.09 -16.92 14.49
C PRO A 92 -22.59 -17.07 14.80
N ALA A 93 -21.80 -17.58 13.85
CA ALA A 93 -20.36 -17.70 14.02
C ALA A 93 -19.69 -16.34 14.02
N GLU A 94 -20.10 -15.43 13.14
CA GLU A 94 -19.57 -14.07 13.11
C GLU A 94 -19.91 -13.33 14.41
N LYS A 95 -21.15 -13.41 14.91
CA LYS A 95 -21.53 -12.85 16.21
C LYS A 95 -20.65 -13.36 17.34
N SER A 96 -20.43 -14.67 17.38
CA SER A 96 -19.63 -15.34 18.40
C SER A 96 -18.15 -14.93 18.32
N ILE A 97 -17.59 -14.79 17.12
CA ILE A 97 -16.25 -14.26 16.87
C ILE A 97 -16.14 -12.84 17.42
N GLN A 98 -17.07 -11.95 17.07
CA GLN A 98 -17.04 -10.56 17.53
C GLN A 98 -17.17 -10.45 19.06
N ALA A 99 -18.00 -11.30 19.67
CA ALA A 99 -18.12 -11.36 21.11
C ALA A 99 -16.81 -11.81 21.79
N GLY A 100 -16.12 -12.79 21.21
CA GLY A 100 -14.77 -13.20 21.63
C GLY A 100 -13.75 -12.08 21.52
N ILE A 101 -13.78 -11.33 20.42
CA ILE A 101 -12.90 -10.18 20.18
C ILE A 101 -13.14 -9.08 21.22
N ARG A 102 -14.40 -8.76 21.56
CA ARG A 102 -14.71 -7.78 22.61
C ARG A 102 -14.16 -8.20 23.97
N TRP A 103 -14.33 -9.47 24.35
CA TRP A 103 -13.78 -9.98 25.60
C TRP A 103 -12.25 -9.92 25.62
N LEU A 104 -11.60 -10.36 24.54
CA LEU A 104 -10.14 -10.33 24.42
C LEU A 104 -9.60 -8.90 24.43
N SER A 105 -10.33 -7.95 23.84
CA SER A 105 -9.98 -6.53 23.84
C SER A 105 -9.92 -5.93 25.24
N GLN A 106 -10.82 -6.36 26.14
CA GLN A 106 -10.85 -5.90 27.54
C GLN A 106 -9.87 -6.64 28.44
N ASN A 107 -9.54 -7.88 28.09
CA ASN A 107 -8.69 -8.75 28.90
C ASN A 107 -7.28 -8.93 28.32
N PHE A 108 -6.91 -8.14 27.32
CA PHE A 108 -5.66 -8.28 26.58
C PHE A 108 -4.44 -8.20 27.50
N ARG A 109 -3.54 -9.18 27.40
CA ARG A 109 -2.26 -9.20 28.11
C ARG A 109 -1.24 -9.95 27.26
N VAL A 110 0.04 -9.60 27.39
CA VAL A 110 1.16 -10.37 26.78
C VAL A 110 2.07 -10.99 27.84
N THR A 111 1.90 -10.62 29.10
CA THR A 111 2.70 -11.06 30.24
C THR A 111 2.10 -12.24 31.00
N GLY A 112 0.89 -12.67 30.64
CA GLY A 112 0.18 -13.77 31.28
C GLY A 112 -1.06 -14.16 30.47
N ASN A 113 -1.51 -15.41 30.60
CA ASN A 113 -2.73 -15.90 29.95
C ASN A 113 -3.97 -15.43 30.73
N PRO A 114 -4.83 -14.56 30.16
CA PRO A 114 -6.03 -14.07 30.84
C PRO A 114 -6.91 -15.20 31.39
N GLY A 115 -7.41 -15.08 32.62
CA GLY A 115 -8.30 -16.07 33.24
C GLY A 115 -7.69 -17.42 33.62
N GLY A 116 -6.41 -17.68 33.32
CA GLY A 116 -5.76 -18.98 33.57
C GLY A 116 -4.30 -18.94 34.04
N GLY A 117 -3.61 -17.80 33.94
CA GLY A 117 -2.25 -17.58 34.47
C GLY A 117 -1.12 -18.32 33.72
N GLY A 118 -1.27 -19.62 33.47
CA GLY A 118 -0.28 -20.47 32.81
C GLY A 118 -0.46 -20.61 31.28
N TRP A 119 0.45 -21.36 30.65
CA TRP A 119 0.52 -21.62 29.21
C TRP A 119 0.66 -20.34 28.39
N LEU A 120 1.58 -19.46 28.81
CA LEU A 120 1.76 -18.14 28.23
C LEU A 120 2.21 -18.19 26.76
N LEU A 121 3.25 -18.96 26.43
CA LEU A 121 3.78 -19.03 25.08
C LEU A 121 2.77 -19.68 24.13
N TYR A 122 2.02 -20.68 24.61
CA TYR A 122 0.89 -21.28 23.91
C TYR A 122 -0.22 -20.25 23.65
N TYR A 123 -0.60 -19.47 24.66
CA TYR A 123 -1.58 -18.39 24.50
C TYR A 123 -1.09 -17.33 23.51
N LEU A 124 0.16 -16.88 23.57
CA LEU A 124 0.71 -15.91 22.63
C LEU A 124 0.65 -16.44 21.20
N TYR A 125 1.04 -17.70 20.96
CA TYR A 125 0.87 -18.31 19.65
C TYR A 125 -0.61 -18.35 19.21
N GLY A 126 -1.53 -18.67 20.12
CA GLY A 126 -2.97 -18.60 19.86
C GLY A 126 -3.46 -17.18 19.54
N LEU A 127 -2.98 -16.16 20.26
CA LEU A 127 -3.27 -14.74 20.04
C LEU A 127 -2.88 -14.31 18.63
N GLU A 128 -1.73 -14.78 18.15
CA GLU A 128 -1.31 -14.55 16.77
C GLU A 128 -2.20 -15.27 15.75
N ARG A 129 -2.67 -16.51 16.02
CA ARG A 129 -3.66 -17.18 15.15
C ARG A 129 -4.98 -16.40 15.08
N ALA A 130 -5.49 -15.97 16.23
CA ALA A 130 -6.72 -15.18 16.31
C ALA A 130 -6.57 -13.88 15.52
N GLY A 131 -5.54 -13.08 15.82
CA GLY A 131 -5.28 -11.80 15.15
C GLY A 131 -5.12 -11.95 13.64
N ARG A 132 -4.36 -12.95 13.17
CA ARG A 132 -4.15 -13.19 11.74
C ARG A 132 -5.40 -13.66 11.01
N PHE A 133 -6.12 -14.64 11.55
CA PHE A 133 -7.28 -15.17 10.83
C PHE A 133 -8.45 -14.19 10.82
N SER A 134 -8.66 -13.45 11.91
CA SER A 134 -9.69 -12.41 11.97
C SER A 134 -9.26 -11.09 11.31
N GLY A 135 -8.03 -10.99 10.77
CA GLY A 135 -7.50 -9.77 10.15
C GLY A 135 -7.43 -8.56 11.09
N ARG A 136 -7.29 -8.77 12.40
CA ARG A 136 -7.29 -7.69 13.39
C ARG A 136 -5.85 -7.26 13.67
N ARG A 137 -5.56 -5.96 13.55
CA ARG A 137 -4.30 -5.38 14.06
C ARG A 137 -4.36 -5.14 15.58
N PHE A 138 -5.52 -4.69 16.06
CA PHE A 138 -5.72 -4.32 17.45
C PHE A 138 -6.73 -5.25 18.13
N PHE A 139 -6.44 -5.61 19.39
CA PHE A 139 -7.45 -6.04 20.36
C PHE A 139 -7.58 -4.92 21.39
N GLY A 140 -8.73 -4.26 21.40
CA GLY A 140 -8.92 -3.02 22.15
C GLY A 140 -8.02 -1.91 21.61
N GLU A 141 -7.15 -1.40 22.46
CA GLU A 141 -6.16 -0.37 22.12
C GLU A 141 -4.76 -0.96 21.85
N HIS A 142 -4.61 -2.28 21.96
CA HIS A 142 -3.30 -2.93 21.93
C HIS A 142 -3.00 -3.52 20.55
N ASP A 143 -1.90 -3.08 19.94
CA ASP A 143 -1.27 -3.77 18.80
C ASP A 143 -0.67 -5.08 19.31
N TRP A 144 -1.38 -6.19 19.08
CA TRP A 144 -1.06 -7.47 19.69
C TRP A 144 0.30 -8.00 19.25
N TYR A 145 0.68 -7.73 18.00
CA TYR A 145 1.93 -8.24 17.46
C TYR A 145 3.10 -7.44 18.02
N ARG A 146 3.02 -6.11 17.99
CA ARG A 146 4.09 -5.26 18.51
C ARG A 146 4.30 -5.48 20.01
N ALA A 147 3.21 -5.57 20.78
CA ALA A 147 3.27 -5.84 22.21
C ALA A 147 3.86 -7.22 22.51
N GLY A 148 3.41 -8.27 21.79
CA GLY A 148 3.92 -9.63 22.00
C GLY A 148 5.36 -9.81 21.53
N ALA A 149 5.76 -9.14 20.45
CA ALA A 149 7.12 -9.20 19.92
C ALA A 149 8.11 -8.49 20.86
N ASP A 150 7.78 -7.28 21.34
CA ASP A 150 8.59 -6.57 22.34
C ASP A 150 8.74 -7.40 23.62
N TYR A 151 7.64 -7.99 24.10
CA TYR A 151 7.67 -8.91 25.24
C TYR A 151 8.61 -10.10 24.99
N LEU A 152 8.41 -10.85 23.89
CA LEU A 152 9.23 -12.03 23.60
C LEU A 152 10.70 -11.67 23.44
N VAL A 153 11.04 -10.63 22.67
CA VAL A 153 12.44 -10.23 22.49
C VAL A 153 13.11 -9.88 23.83
N ARG A 154 12.41 -9.19 24.73
CA ARG A 154 12.93 -8.87 26.08
C ARG A 154 13.06 -10.09 26.99
N GLN A 155 12.20 -11.09 26.85
CA GLN A 155 12.19 -12.30 27.67
C GLN A 155 13.09 -13.42 27.14
N GLN A 156 13.73 -13.24 25.98
CA GLN A 156 14.65 -14.23 25.43
C GLN A 156 15.83 -14.41 26.41
N ASN A 157 16.10 -15.65 26.81
CA ASN A 157 17.21 -15.90 27.71
C ASN A 157 18.57 -15.77 26.98
N PRO A 158 19.70 -15.71 27.70
CA PRO A 158 21.03 -15.56 27.08
C PRO A 158 21.45 -16.71 26.16
N ARG A 159 20.78 -17.87 26.21
CA ARG A 159 21.00 -19.01 25.29
C ARG A 159 20.10 -18.94 24.05
N GLY A 160 19.29 -17.89 23.92
CA GLY A 160 18.41 -17.67 22.78
C GLY A 160 17.05 -18.39 22.85
N SER A 161 16.70 -19.03 23.97
CA SER A 161 15.44 -19.78 24.10
C SER A 161 14.39 -19.07 24.95
N TRP A 162 13.12 -19.51 24.80
CA TRP A 162 11.98 -19.05 25.59
C TRP A 162 11.41 -20.17 26.44
N MET A 163 11.07 -19.84 27.69
CA MET A 163 10.39 -20.70 28.65
C MET A 163 9.46 -19.83 29.50
N SER A 164 8.42 -20.43 30.08
CA SER A 164 7.54 -19.77 31.06
C SER A 164 7.43 -20.65 32.32
N GLU A 165 6.82 -20.13 33.40
CA GLU A 165 6.65 -20.91 34.65
C GLU A 165 5.96 -22.26 34.41
N SER A 166 5.05 -22.31 33.45
CA SER A 166 4.24 -23.49 33.09
C SER A 166 4.71 -24.19 31.81
N GLU A 167 5.69 -23.63 31.09
CA GLU A 167 6.25 -24.17 29.85
C GLU A 167 7.78 -24.21 29.96
N GLN A 168 8.28 -25.20 30.69
CA GLN A 168 9.72 -25.35 31.01
C GLN A 168 10.52 -26.10 29.95
N ASP A 169 9.86 -26.72 28.97
CA ASP A 169 10.55 -27.32 27.83
C ASP A 169 11.01 -26.23 26.85
N ALA A 170 12.32 -26.02 26.79
CA ALA A 170 12.93 -25.00 25.94
C ALA A 170 12.70 -25.20 24.45
N ILE A 171 12.47 -26.44 23.97
CA ILE A 171 12.17 -26.70 22.56
C ILE A 171 10.75 -26.25 22.26
N ILE A 172 9.79 -26.63 23.11
CA ILE A 172 8.37 -26.26 22.94
C ILE A 172 8.22 -24.73 23.05
N GLY A 173 8.77 -24.13 24.12
CA GLY A 173 8.66 -22.69 24.36
C GLY A 173 9.30 -21.86 23.25
N THR A 174 10.51 -22.23 22.81
CA THR A 174 11.17 -21.59 21.67
C THR A 174 10.36 -21.75 20.38
N SER A 175 9.80 -22.94 20.13
CA SER A 175 8.99 -23.19 18.93
C SER A 175 7.78 -22.26 18.87
N LEU A 176 7.06 -22.09 20.00
CA LEU A 176 5.90 -21.19 20.09
C LEU A 176 6.31 -19.72 19.96
N GLY A 177 7.40 -19.30 20.60
CA GLY A 177 7.94 -17.94 20.48
C GLY A 177 8.36 -17.60 19.04
N LEU A 178 9.06 -18.50 18.36
CA LEU A 178 9.44 -18.32 16.96
C LEU A 178 8.24 -18.34 16.02
N LEU A 179 7.24 -19.18 16.28
CA LEU A 179 5.98 -19.18 15.50
C LEU A 179 5.24 -17.84 15.64
N PHE A 180 5.24 -17.22 16.81
CA PHE A 180 4.69 -15.89 17.00
C PHE A 180 5.48 -14.84 16.20
N LEU A 181 6.80 -14.78 16.40
CA LEU A 181 7.67 -13.75 15.81
C LEU A 181 7.73 -13.85 14.29
N SER A 182 7.97 -15.05 13.74
CA SER A 182 8.13 -15.24 12.29
C SER A 182 6.89 -14.81 11.49
N LYS A 183 5.71 -15.09 12.02
CA LYS A 183 4.46 -14.90 11.29
C LYS A 183 3.98 -13.46 11.34
N GLY A 184 4.42 -12.65 12.30
CA GLY A 184 4.09 -11.23 12.25
C GLY A 184 4.99 -10.40 11.35
N LEU A 185 6.01 -10.99 10.69
CA LEU A 185 6.82 -10.37 9.64
C LEU A 185 6.14 -10.36 8.26
N SER A 186 5.00 -11.04 8.12
CA SER A 186 4.23 -11.03 6.86
C SER A 186 3.90 -9.60 6.42
N PRO A 187 4.25 -9.19 5.19
CA PRO A 187 3.96 -7.85 4.69
C PRO A 187 2.45 -7.64 4.58
N VAL A 188 1.99 -6.43 4.94
CA VAL A 188 0.58 -6.05 4.87
C VAL A 188 0.30 -5.51 3.48
N LEU A 189 -0.58 -6.19 2.74
CA LEU A 189 -0.97 -5.81 1.38
C LEU A 189 -2.09 -4.76 1.39
N VAL A 190 -3.06 -4.92 2.29
CA VAL A 190 -4.25 -4.06 2.38
C VAL A 190 -4.56 -3.73 3.84
N ASN A 191 -4.78 -2.45 4.11
CA ASN A 191 -5.47 -1.96 5.30
C ASN A 191 -6.94 -1.76 4.95
N LYS A 192 -7.85 -2.54 5.53
CA LYS A 192 -9.29 -2.26 5.47
C LYS A 192 -9.61 -1.19 6.51
N LEU A 193 -10.03 -0.01 6.06
CA LEU A 193 -10.28 1.11 6.95
C LEU A 193 -11.62 0.92 7.68
N ARG A 194 -11.56 0.98 9.01
CA ARG A 194 -12.72 1.15 9.86
C ARG A 194 -12.96 2.64 10.08
N TYR A 195 -14.15 3.07 9.73
CA TYR A 195 -14.65 4.44 9.86
C TYR A 195 -16.13 4.38 10.28
N GLY A 196 -16.64 5.44 10.89
CA GLY A 196 -18.03 5.48 11.34
C GLY A 196 -18.22 6.46 12.49
N ALA A 197 -19.47 6.87 12.71
CA ALA A 197 -19.82 7.72 13.84
C ALA A 197 -19.62 6.95 15.15
N ARG A 198 -19.12 7.64 16.19
CA ARG A 198 -18.82 7.04 17.50
C ARG A 198 -19.56 7.75 18.62
N ASP A 199 -19.88 6.99 19.66
CA ASP A 199 -20.35 7.53 20.93
C ASP A 199 -19.20 8.17 21.74
N ALA A 200 -19.55 8.81 22.87
CA ALA A 200 -18.56 9.44 23.76
C ALA A 200 -17.58 8.45 24.40
N SER A 201 -17.86 7.15 24.36
CA SER A 201 -16.97 6.07 24.83
C SER A 201 -16.11 5.50 23.70
N GLY A 202 -16.19 6.05 22.48
CA GLY A 202 -15.46 5.61 21.31
C GLY A 202 -16.04 4.37 20.61
N ASN A 203 -17.21 3.90 21.03
CA ASN A 203 -17.89 2.78 20.39
C ASN A 203 -18.61 3.25 19.13
N GLU A 204 -18.63 2.39 18.13
CA GLU A 204 -19.27 2.69 16.86
C GLU A 204 -20.80 2.68 17.01
N LEU A 205 -21.47 3.74 16.53
CA LEU A 205 -22.92 3.88 16.64
C LEU A 205 -23.66 2.98 15.64
N LYS A 206 -23.03 2.67 14.50
CA LYS A 206 -23.57 1.78 13.47
C LYS A 206 -22.44 1.16 12.64
N GLU A 207 -22.49 -0.15 12.44
CA GLU A 207 -21.46 -0.88 11.68
C GLU A 207 -21.83 -0.95 10.19
N GLY A 208 -21.43 0.07 9.40
CA GLY A 208 -21.66 0.11 7.96
C GLY A 208 -20.42 -0.07 7.08
N TRP A 209 -19.23 -0.15 7.66
CA TRP A 209 -17.94 -0.22 6.95
C TRP A 209 -17.52 -1.66 6.56
N ASN A 210 -18.21 -2.68 7.10
CA ASN A 210 -17.76 -4.09 7.01
C ASN A 210 -18.86 -5.09 6.60
N GLU A 211 -19.73 -4.72 5.66
CA GLU A 211 -20.81 -5.61 5.16
C GLU A 211 -20.32 -6.99 4.68
N HIS A 212 -19.08 -7.06 4.18
CA HIS A 212 -18.44 -8.30 3.73
C HIS A 212 -17.17 -8.58 4.56
N PRO A 213 -17.26 -9.19 5.76
CA PRO A 213 -16.12 -9.33 6.66
C PRO A 213 -14.93 -10.14 6.12
N ARG A 214 -15.16 -11.01 5.12
CA ARG A 214 -14.14 -11.91 4.56
C ARG A 214 -13.60 -11.49 3.20
N ASP A 215 -14.07 -10.38 2.65
CA ASP A 215 -13.71 -9.90 1.31
C ASP A 215 -12.19 -9.81 1.08
N ILE A 216 -11.48 -9.04 1.90
CA ILE A 216 -10.05 -8.78 1.77
C ILE A 216 -9.24 -10.01 2.20
N ASN A 217 -9.72 -10.81 3.14
CA ASN A 217 -9.07 -12.07 3.50
C ASN A 217 -8.92 -12.98 2.28
N GLN A 218 -10.05 -13.26 1.61
CA GLN A 218 -10.08 -14.13 0.45
C GLN A 218 -9.31 -13.53 -0.73
N LEU A 219 -9.39 -12.20 -0.90
CA LEU A 219 -8.62 -11.50 -1.91
C LEU A 219 -7.11 -11.63 -1.70
N VAL A 220 -6.62 -11.38 -0.48
CA VAL A 220 -5.18 -11.51 -0.16
C VAL A 220 -4.72 -12.96 -0.28
N GLU A 221 -5.52 -13.94 0.12
CA GLU A 221 -5.19 -15.36 -0.05
C GLU A 221 -5.04 -15.73 -1.53
N PHE A 222 -5.98 -15.29 -2.39
CA PHE A 222 -5.90 -15.50 -3.83
C PHE A 222 -4.65 -14.84 -4.45
N ILE A 223 -4.37 -13.59 -4.10
CA ILE A 223 -3.20 -12.86 -4.62
C ILE A 223 -1.90 -13.51 -4.14
N SER A 224 -1.84 -13.95 -2.87
CA SER A 224 -0.68 -14.68 -2.35
C SER A 224 -0.46 -16.03 -3.05
N GLY A 225 -1.51 -16.61 -3.65
CA GLY A 225 -1.40 -17.80 -4.50
C GLY A 225 -0.70 -17.54 -5.83
N GLN A 226 -0.69 -16.30 -6.33
CA GLN A 226 -0.20 -15.97 -7.67
C GLN A 226 1.34 -16.10 -7.80
N PRO A 227 1.89 -16.57 -8.93
CA PRO A 227 3.32 -16.85 -9.06
C PRO A 227 4.24 -15.64 -8.87
N ARG A 228 3.80 -14.45 -9.31
CA ARG A 228 4.60 -13.22 -9.31
C ARG A 228 4.52 -12.40 -8.02
N TRP A 229 3.81 -12.90 -7.01
CA TRP A 229 3.54 -12.18 -5.79
C TRP A 229 4.33 -12.74 -4.62
N PRO A 230 4.75 -11.88 -3.67
CA PRO A 230 5.26 -12.33 -2.39
C PRO A 230 4.31 -13.33 -1.73
N LYS A 231 4.88 -14.36 -1.10
CA LYS A 231 4.08 -15.37 -0.40
C LYS A 231 3.81 -14.93 1.03
N LEU A 232 2.71 -15.44 1.60
CA LEU A 232 2.33 -15.21 2.99
C LEU A 232 2.05 -13.74 3.31
N MET A 233 1.52 -12.99 2.34
CA MET A 233 1.00 -11.63 2.58
C MET A 233 -0.18 -11.66 3.54
N THR A 234 -0.41 -10.53 4.21
CA THR A 234 -1.54 -10.37 5.13
C THR A 234 -2.34 -9.12 4.79
N TRP A 235 -3.50 -9.00 5.42
CA TRP A 235 -4.28 -7.78 5.50
C TRP A 235 -4.54 -7.45 6.96
N GLN A 236 -5.04 -6.25 7.22
CA GLN A 236 -5.48 -5.87 8.55
C GLN A 236 -6.60 -4.84 8.52
N VAL A 237 -7.42 -4.82 9.56
CA VAL A 237 -8.33 -3.70 9.84
C VAL A 237 -7.54 -2.59 10.54
N LEU A 238 -7.60 -1.38 10.00
CA LEU A 238 -7.03 -0.17 10.57
C LEU A 238 -8.15 0.78 10.96
N ASP A 239 -8.21 1.14 12.24
CA ASP A 239 -9.17 2.11 12.76
C ASP A 239 -8.67 3.53 12.47
N LEU A 240 -9.38 4.26 11.60
CA LEU A 240 -8.92 5.55 11.10
C LEU A 240 -8.85 6.60 12.22
N SER A 241 -9.79 6.57 13.16
CA SER A 241 -9.85 7.48 14.31
C SER A 241 -8.68 7.26 15.27
N LYS A 242 -8.34 5.98 15.52
CA LYS A 242 -7.16 5.63 16.33
C LYS A 242 -5.85 5.99 15.63
N ALA A 243 -5.77 5.82 14.32
CA ALA A 243 -4.61 6.24 13.55
C ALA A 243 -4.44 7.76 13.62
N ALA A 244 -5.53 8.53 13.43
CA ALA A 244 -5.53 9.98 13.46
C ALA A 244 -5.12 10.57 14.81
N SER A 245 -5.49 9.92 15.91
CA SER A 245 -5.15 10.33 17.29
C SER A 245 -3.83 9.74 17.82
N GLY A 246 -3.26 8.75 17.12
CA GLY A 246 -2.08 8.00 17.55
C GLY A 246 -0.90 8.11 16.59
N GLU A 247 -0.58 7.01 15.91
CA GLU A 247 0.60 6.87 15.03
C GLU A 247 0.58 7.78 13.78
N GLY A 248 -0.53 8.45 13.48
CA GLY A 248 -0.64 9.30 12.30
C GLY A 248 -0.41 8.52 11.01
N VAL A 249 0.19 9.20 10.01
CA VAL A 249 0.29 8.66 8.64
C VAL A 249 1.13 7.39 8.58
N GLU A 250 2.05 7.20 9.54
CA GLU A 250 2.86 5.98 9.65
C GLU A 250 1.99 4.72 9.78
N ALA A 251 0.83 4.81 10.45
CA ALA A 251 -0.08 3.67 10.56
C ALA A 251 -0.66 3.26 9.20
N LEU A 252 -0.97 4.22 8.33
CA LEU A 252 -1.48 3.96 7.00
C LEU A 252 -0.37 3.40 6.11
N LEU A 253 0.83 3.97 6.20
CA LEU A 253 2.02 3.57 5.41
C LEU A 253 2.53 2.15 5.69
N GLN A 254 2.01 1.45 6.69
CA GLN A 254 2.25 0.01 6.86
C GLN A 254 1.70 -0.84 5.71
N SER A 255 0.75 -0.31 4.93
CA SER A 255 0.18 -0.95 3.75
C SER A 255 0.19 0.03 2.58
N PRO A 256 0.54 -0.41 1.36
CA PRO A 256 0.48 0.43 0.17
C PRO A 256 -0.96 0.72 -0.30
N VAL A 257 -1.94 -0.05 0.17
CA VAL A 257 -3.36 0.12 -0.18
C VAL A 257 -4.20 0.33 1.08
N GLN A 258 -4.96 1.43 1.11
CA GLN A 258 -6.08 1.60 2.04
C GLN A 258 -7.37 1.28 1.31
N TYR A 259 -8.15 0.37 1.87
CA TYR A 259 -9.40 -0.09 1.31
C TYR A 259 -10.59 0.46 2.09
N LEU A 260 -11.53 1.07 1.38
CA LEU A 260 -12.79 1.59 1.91
C LEU A 260 -13.94 0.82 1.28
N SER A 261 -14.88 0.38 2.11
CA SER A 261 -16.11 -0.25 1.65
C SER A 261 -17.23 0.01 2.61
N GLY A 262 -18.46 0.03 2.13
CA GLY A 262 -19.60 0.08 3.03
C GLY A 262 -20.88 0.57 2.37
N THR A 263 -21.87 0.78 3.23
CA THR A 263 -23.20 1.28 2.87
C THR A 263 -23.48 2.67 3.43
N GLU A 264 -22.62 3.16 4.32
CA GLU A 264 -22.81 4.41 5.04
C GLU A 264 -22.13 5.60 4.40
N SER A 265 -22.58 6.80 4.79
CA SER A 265 -21.95 8.04 4.37
C SER A 265 -20.52 8.15 4.92
N LEU A 266 -19.59 8.51 4.04
CA LEU A 266 -18.21 8.87 4.36
C LEU A 266 -18.05 10.33 4.79
N ASP A 267 -19.15 11.09 4.92
CA ASP A 267 -19.09 12.47 5.39
C ASP A 267 -18.52 12.57 6.82
N VAL A 268 -18.64 11.49 7.61
CA VAL A 268 -18.06 11.34 8.95
C VAL A 268 -16.52 11.38 8.98
N ILE A 269 -15.85 11.13 7.84
CA ILE A 269 -14.40 11.29 7.74
C ILE A 269 -14.10 12.77 7.55
N GLU A 270 -13.68 13.42 8.62
CA GLU A 270 -13.43 14.86 8.68
C GLU A 270 -12.23 15.20 9.58
N GLY A 271 -11.86 16.48 9.63
CA GLY A 271 -10.76 16.97 10.47
C GLY A 271 -9.46 16.19 10.27
N ARG A 272 -8.91 15.66 11.36
CA ARG A 272 -7.62 14.95 11.35
C ARG A 272 -7.66 13.66 10.53
N GLU A 273 -8.79 12.95 10.47
CA GLU A 273 -8.91 11.75 9.65
C GLU A 273 -8.81 12.05 8.15
N LEU A 274 -9.42 13.16 7.71
CA LEU A 274 -9.33 13.63 6.34
C LEU A 274 -7.90 14.07 5.99
N GLU A 275 -7.25 14.83 6.86
CA GLU A 275 -5.85 15.23 6.71
C GLU A 275 -4.92 14.02 6.61
N LEU A 276 -5.18 12.99 7.40
CA LEU A 276 -4.40 11.76 7.40
C LEU A 276 -4.42 11.04 6.05
N LEU A 277 -5.60 10.98 5.42
CA LEU A 277 -5.74 10.41 4.08
C LEU A 277 -5.03 11.26 3.02
N ARG A 278 -5.06 12.60 3.15
CA ARG A 278 -4.31 13.52 2.28
C ARG A 278 -2.80 13.28 2.40
N GLU A 279 -2.29 13.23 3.63
CA GLU A 279 -0.87 12.94 3.92
C GLU A 279 -0.49 11.60 3.30
N TYR A 280 -1.31 10.55 3.49
CA TYR A 280 -1.05 9.24 2.93
C TYR A 280 -0.97 9.24 1.40
N ILE A 281 -1.90 9.90 0.70
CA ILE A 281 -1.85 10.04 -0.77
C ILE A 281 -0.57 10.79 -1.19
N ALA A 282 -0.23 11.88 -0.50
CA ALA A 282 0.95 12.68 -0.76
C ALA A 282 2.25 11.88 -0.56
N GLN A 283 2.28 10.93 0.37
CA GLN A 283 3.41 10.02 0.58
C GLN A 283 3.52 8.90 -0.46
N GLY A 284 2.60 8.84 -1.44
CA GLY A 284 2.58 7.84 -2.51
C GLY A 284 1.56 6.71 -2.30
N GLY A 285 0.76 6.77 -1.24
CA GLY A 285 -0.22 5.74 -0.90
C GLY A 285 -1.40 5.64 -1.87
N PHE A 286 -2.04 4.48 -1.96
CA PHE A 286 -3.18 4.24 -2.84
C PHE A 286 -4.48 3.99 -2.05
N ILE A 287 -5.59 4.60 -2.48
CA ILE A 287 -6.92 4.36 -1.91
C ILE A 287 -7.76 3.57 -2.91
N PHE A 288 -8.31 2.46 -2.46
CA PHE A 288 -9.27 1.66 -3.21
C PHE A 288 -10.62 1.66 -2.50
N ALA A 289 -11.67 2.15 -3.14
CA ALA A 289 -13.02 2.15 -2.60
C ALA A 289 -13.97 1.24 -3.39
N VAL A 290 -14.86 0.55 -2.70
CA VAL A 290 -15.91 -0.29 -3.30
C VAL A 290 -17.24 0.02 -2.61
N GLN A 291 -18.24 0.34 -3.42
CA GLN A 291 -19.60 0.48 -2.92
C GLN A 291 -20.19 -0.91 -2.60
N ASN A 292 -20.83 -1.04 -1.43
CA ASN A 292 -21.55 -2.25 -1.07
C ASN A 292 -23.06 -2.04 -1.20
N CYS A 293 -23.78 -3.12 -1.53
CA CYS A 293 -25.25 -3.16 -1.54
C CYS A 293 -25.95 -2.13 -2.43
N ASP A 294 -25.31 -1.65 -3.49
CA ASP A 294 -25.85 -0.63 -4.42
C ASP A 294 -26.42 0.61 -3.70
N ASN A 295 -25.87 0.96 -2.54
CA ASN A 295 -26.37 2.08 -1.72
C ASN A 295 -25.85 3.43 -2.25
N ALA A 296 -26.75 4.28 -2.74
CA ALA A 296 -26.41 5.60 -3.29
C ALA A 296 -25.70 6.53 -2.30
N ALA A 297 -25.95 6.39 -0.98
CA ALA A 297 -25.34 7.25 0.02
C ALA A 297 -23.82 7.09 0.08
N PHE A 298 -23.30 5.86 -0.11
CA PHE A 298 -21.86 5.62 -0.16
C PHE A 298 -21.24 6.26 -1.42
N ASP A 299 -21.85 6.07 -2.61
CA ASP A 299 -21.35 6.68 -3.86
C ASP A 299 -21.28 8.20 -3.77
N GLU A 300 -22.38 8.83 -3.37
CA GLU A 300 -22.47 10.29 -3.29
C GLU A 300 -21.49 10.88 -2.26
N SER A 301 -21.38 10.25 -1.09
CA SER A 301 -20.45 10.70 -0.05
C SER A 301 -18.99 10.41 -0.39
N PHE A 302 -18.68 9.33 -1.13
CA PHE A 302 -17.33 9.06 -1.62
C PHE A 302 -16.88 10.12 -2.62
N ARG A 303 -17.76 10.55 -3.54
CA ARG A 303 -17.48 11.66 -4.47
C ARG A 303 -17.21 12.96 -3.73
N ARG A 304 -18.00 13.28 -2.70
CA ARG A 304 -17.74 14.44 -1.81
C ARG A 304 -16.45 14.30 -1.01
N LEU A 305 -16.13 13.10 -0.53
CA LEU A 305 -14.85 12.83 0.14
C LEU A 305 -13.68 13.13 -0.79
N VAL A 306 -13.73 12.71 -2.05
CA VAL A 306 -12.69 13.05 -3.05
C VAL A 306 -12.55 14.57 -3.22
N GLN A 307 -13.65 15.28 -3.39
CA GLN A 307 -13.61 16.75 -3.49
C GLN A 307 -13.00 17.39 -2.24
N ARG A 308 -13.38 16.90 -1.04
CA ARG A 308 -12.80 17.35 0.22
C ARG A 308 -11.32 17.00 0.32
N LEU A 309 -10.87 15.81 -0.08
CA LEU A 309 -9.44 15.43 -0.04
C LEU A 309 -8.57 16.40 -0.84
N PHE A 310 -9.09 16.95 -1.92
CA PHE A 310 -8.34 17.74 -2.87
C PHE A 310 -8.76 19.21 -2.97
N ASP A 311 -9.51 19.72 -1.99
CA ASP A 311 -10.04 21.09 -1.97
C ASP A 311 -10.73 21.49 -3.29
N GLY A 312 -11.43 20.53 -3.92
CA GLY A 312 -12.16 20.71 -5.18
C GLY A 312 -11.30 20.75 -6.45
N GLN A 313 -9.98 20.58 -6.37
CA GLN A 313 -9.10 20.64 -7.54
C GLN A 313 -9.17 19.38 -8.42
N TYR A 314 -9.60 18.26 -7.83
CA TYR A 314 -9.66 16.97 -8.49
C TYR A 314 -11.04 16.35 -8.33
N GLU A 315 -11.49 15.66 -9.37
CA GLU A 315 -12.78 14.99 -9.41
C GLU A 315 -12.61 13.54 -9.83
N LEU A 316 -13.57 12.72 -9.40
CA LEU A 316 -13.62 11.32 -9.75
C LEU A 316 -14.09 11.16 -11.20
N THR A 317 -13.25 10.58 -12.05
CA THR A 317 -13.54 10.40 -13.50
C THR A 317 -13.57 8.93 -13.90
N LYS A 318 -14.39 8.58 -14.89
CA LYS A 318 -14.48 7.20 -15.37
C LYS A 318 -13.19 6.81 -16.08
N LEU A 319 -12.59 5.70 -15.66
CA LEU A 319 -11.35 5.22 -16.27
C LEU A 319 -11.64 4.66 -17.68
N PRO A 320 -10.86 5.06 -18.70
CA PRO A 320 -11.04 4.55 -20.05
C PRO A 320 -10.69 3.05 -20.10
N PRO A 321 -11.31 2.25 -21.00
CA PRO A 321 -10.98 0.82 -21.14
C PRO A 321 -9.51 0.53 -21.46
N THR A 322 -8.78 1.51 -21.98
CA THR A 322 -7.35 1.44 -22.28
C THR A 322 -6.46 1.67 -21.07
N HIS A 323 -7.02 2.03 -19.91
CA HIS A 323 -6.25 2.30 -18.70
C HIS A 323 -5.47 1.06 -18.25
N ASP A 324 -4.24 1.27 -17.76
CA ASP A 324 -3.31 0.20 -17.44
C ASP A 324 -3.78 -0.73 -16.32
N ILE A 325 -4.65 -0.23 -15.44
CA ILE A 325 -5.34 -1.06 -14.44
C ILE A 325 -6.05 -2.25 -15.10
N TYR A 326 -6.57 -2.15 -16.32
CA TYR A 326 -7.28 -3.29 -16.93
C TYR A 326 -6.37 -4.37 -17.51
N ARG A 327 -5.04 -4.20 -17.39
CA ARG A 327 -4.03 -5.12 -17.94
C ARG A 327 -2.80 -5.30 -17.04
N SER A 328 -2.90 -4.89 -15.77
CA SER A 328 -1.76 -4.91 -14.84
C SER A 328 -1.34 -6.32 -14.42
N GLU A 329 -2.27 -7.28 -14.26
CA GLU A 329 -1.98 -8.71 -14.02
C GLU A 329 -2.66 -9.61 -15.06
N PHE A 330 -3.97 -9.48 -15.18
CA PHE A 330 -4.88 -10.16 -16.11
C PHE A 330 -5.39 -9.16 -17.15
N VAL A 331 -5.69 -9.62 -18.37
CA VAL A 331 -6.10 -8.74 -19.47
C VAL A 331 -7.61 -8.71 -19.63
N PHE A 332 -8.20 -7.51 -19.59
CA PHE A 332 -9.59 -7.28 -19.97
C PHE A 332 -9.64 -6.67 -21.38
N ASN A 333 -9.80 -7.52 -22.40
CA ASN A 333 -9.72 -7.13 -23.82
C ASN A 333 -10.96 -6.40 -24.36
N ALA A 334 -12.12 -6.49 -23.69
CA ALA A 334 -13.36 -5.86 -24.12
C ALA A 334 -14.28 -5.59 -22.92
N ALA A 335 -14.89 -4.40 -22.89
CA ALA A 335 -15.85 -3.95 -21.87
C ALA A 335 -15.40 -4.30 -20.44
N PRO A 336 -14.25 -3.76 -19.97
CA PRO A 336 -13.83 -3.99 -18.61
C PRO A 336 -14.90 -3.48 -17.62
N PRO A 337 -14.98 -4.07 -16.40
CA PRO A 337 -15.83 -3.57 -15.34
C PRO A 337 -15.60 -2.08 -15.11
N GLU A 338 -16.67 -1.34 -14.80
CA GLU A 338 -16.57 0.09 -14.58
C GLU A 338 -15.72 0.40 -13.35
N LEU A 339 -14.70 1.22 -13.56
CA LEU A 339 -13.93 1.85 -12.50
C LEU A 339 -13.88 3.35 -12.73
N TRP A 340 -13.81 4.07 -11.63
CA TRP A 340 -13.52 5.49 -11.60
C TRP A 340 -12.20 5.72 -10.88
N GLY A 341 -11.53 6.83 -11.19
CA GLY A 341 -10.27 7.17 -10.55
C GLY A 341 -10.00 8.67 -10.47
N VAL A 342 -9.02 8.99 -9.64
CA VAL A 342 -8.46 10.33 -9.49
C VAL A 342 -6.97 10.23 -9.75
N ASP A 343 -6.52 10.97 -10.75
CA ASP A 343 -5.10 11.12 -11.01
C ASP A 343 -4.51 12.15 -10.03
N PHE A 344 -3.44 11.77 -9.35
CA PHE A 344 -2.66 12.64 -8.47
C PHE A 344 -1.19 12.50 -8.85
N GLY A 345 -0.61 13.57 -9.39
CA GLY A 345 0.69 13.53 -10.02
C GLY A 345 0.72 12.60 -11.25
N CYS A 346 1.65 11.63 -11.27
CA CYS A 346 1.87 10.76 -12.42
C CYS A 346 0.96 9.51 -12.47
N ARG A 347 0.12 9.30 -11.45
CA ARG A 347 -0.62 8.04 -11.24
C ARG A 347 -2.08 8.29 -10.88
N THR A 348 -2.91 7.28 -11.09
CA THR A 348 -4.22 7.18 -10.47
C THR A 348 -4.05 6.79 -9.01
N ALA A 349 -4.23 7.74 -8.08
CA ALA A 349 -3.98 7.51 -6.65
C ALA A 349 -5.20 7.00 -5.89
N ILE A 350 -6.40 7.25 -6.43
CA ILE A 350 -7.66 6.76 -5.89
C ILE A 350 -8.37 5.99 -7.00
N VAL A 351 -8.86 4.80 -6.68
CA VAL A 351 -9.75 4.01 -7.55
C VAL A 351 -11.02 3.68 -6.81
N TYR A 352 -12.14 3.77 -7.52
CA TYR A 352 -13.46 3.46 -7.02
C TYR A 352 -14.19 2.50 -7.95
N ALA A 353 -14.75 1.44 -7.37
CA ALA A 353 -15.66 0.55 -8.06
C ALA A 353 -17.09 0.74 -7.52
N PRO A 354 -18.04 1.18 -8.37
CA PRO A 354 -19.44 1.37 -7.98
C PRO A 354 -20.20 0.03 -7.84
N PHE A 355 -19.63 -1.07 -8.32
CA PHE A 355 -20.22 -2.40 -8.20
C PHE A 355 -19.64 -3.16 -7.00
N ASP A 356 -20.49 -3.88 -6.27
CA ASP A 356 -20.13 -4.64 -5.07
C ASP A 356 -19.28 -5.88 -5.42
N HIS A 357 -18.00 -5.65 -5.70
CA HIS A 357 -17.01 -6.70 -5.90
C HIS A 357 -16.61 -7.38 -4.59
N ALA A 358 -16.74 -6.69 -3.45
CA ALA A 358 -16.40 -7.20 -2.13
C ALA A 358 -17.18 -8.47 -1.78
N CYS A 359 -18.48 -8.45 -2.06
CA CYS A 359 -19.37 -9.61 -2.00
C CYS A 359 -18.83 -10.83 -2.78
N ARG A 360 -18.35 -10.60 -4.01
CA ARG A 360 -17.80 -11.68 -4.86
C ARG A 360 -16.48 -12.19 -4.31
N TRP A 361 -15.63 -11.32 -3.77
CA TRP A 361 -14.37 -11.73 -3.15
C TRP A 361 -14.61 -12.61 -1.92
N GLN A 362 -15.59 -12.24 -1.07
CA GLN A 362 -15.97 -13.04 0.10
C GLN A 362 -16.41 -14.48 -0.25
N LYS A 363 -17.03 -14.68 -1.42
CA LYS A 363 -17.44 -16.01 -1.89
C LYS A 363 -16.31 -16.83 -2.54
N TRP A 364 -15.16 -16.21 -2.82
CA TRP A 364 -14.02 -16.94 -3.35
C TRP A 364 -13.54 -17.97 -2.34
N MET A 365 -13.22 -19.17 -2.83
CA MET A 365 -12.62 -20.24 -2.07
C MET A 365 -11.57 -20.92 -2.96
N LYS A 366 -10.50 -21.42 -2.36
CA LYS A 366 -9.47 -22.16 -3.11
C LYS A 366 -10.03 -23.41 -3.80
N HIS A 367 -11.00 -24.06 -3.14
CA HIS A 367 -11.79 -25.16 -3.67
C HIS A 367 -13.26 -24.76 -3.61
N ASP A 368 -13.93 -24.76 -4.76
CA ASP A 368 -15.34 -24.39 -4.84
C ASP A 368 -16.23 -25.38 -4.05
N PRO A 369 -17.32 -24.90 -3.42
CA PRO A 369 -18.31 -25.79 -2.83
C PRO A 369 -18.97 -26.67 -3.91
N PRO A 370 -19.47 -27.86 -3.53
CA PRO A 370 -20.19 -28.73 -4.45
C PRO A 370 -21.35 -27.98 -5.13
N ASN A 371 -21.53 -28.23 -6.43
CA ASN A 371 -22.64 -27.68 -7.24
C ASN A 371 -22.66 -26.14 -7.41
N ARG A 372 -21.55 -25.43 -7.15
CA ARG A 372 -21.45 -24.00 -7.47
C ARG A 372 -21.84 -23.71 -8.91
N HIS A 373 -22.78 -22.78 -9.10
CA HIS A 373 -23.27 -22.41 -10.42
C HIS A 373 -22.14 -21.78 -11.27
N VAL A 374 -22.06 -22.13 -12.55
CA VAL A 374 -20.98 -21.67 -13.44
C VAL A 374 -20.93 -20.14 -13.59
N GLN A 375 -22.10 -19.48 -13.55
CA GLN A 375 -22.15 -18.02 -13.62
C GLN A 375 -21.62 -17.36 -12.34
N VAL A 376 -21.89 -17.93 -11.16
CA VAL A 376 -21.33 -17.45 -9.88
C VAL A 376 -19.81 -17.55 -9.92
N LYS A 377 -19.28 -18.71 -10.32
CA LYS A 377 -17.84 -18.91 -10.49
C LYS A 377 -17.22 -17.89 -11.44
N THR A 378 -17.88 -17.63 -12.56
CA THR A 378 -17.41 -16.64 -13.55
C THR A 378 -17.39 -15.22 -12.99
N GLN A 379 -18.42 -14.82 -12.25
CA GLN A 379 -18.50 -13.51 -11.59
C GLN A 379 -17.40 -13.34 -10.51
N ILE A 380 -17.18 -14.39 -9.70
CA ILE A 380 -16.12 -14.42 -8.69
C ILE A 380 -14.76 -14.26 -9.36
N VAL A 381 -14.44 -15.11 -10.33
CA VAL A 381 -13.12 -15.07 -11.01
C VAL A 381 -12.86 -13.72 -11.66
N LYS A 382 -13.83 -13.16 -12.38
CA LYS A 382 -13.68 -11.82 -12.99
C LYS A 382 -13.45 -10.73 -11.95
N SER A 383 -14.17 -10.77 -10.83
CA SER A 383 -14.01 -9.80 -9.73
C SER A 383 -12.65 -9.93 -9.03
N MET A 384 -12.17 -11.16 -8.82
CA MET A 384 -10.83 -11.42 -8.24
C MET A 384 -9.72 -10.94 -9.19
N GLN A 385 -9.86 -11.17 -10.49
CA GLN A 385 -8.91 -10.70 -11.51
C GLN A 385 -8.86 -9.17 -11.57
N LEU A 386 -10.01 -8.50 -11.55
CA LEU A 386 -10.09 -7.04 -11.52
C LEU A 386 -9.37 -6.48 -10.29
N ALA A 387 -9.68 -7.00 -9.10
CA ALA A 387 -9.04 -6.56 -7.86
C ALA A 387 -7.53 -6.82 -7.84
N THR A 388 -7.10 -7.98 -8.34
CA THR A 388 -5.67 -8.30 -8.47
C THR A 388 -4.98 -7.30 -9.39
N ASN A 389 -5.63 -6.88 -10.48
CA ASN A 389 -5.05 -5.85 -11.33
C ASN A 389 -4.93 -4.49 -10.63
N ILE A 390 -5.97 -4.05 -9.92
CA ILE A 390 -5.98 -2.78 -9.19
C ILE A 390 -4.84 -2.77 -8.18
N ILE A 391 -4.67 -3.86 -7.42
CA ILE A 391 -3.60 -4.00 -6.43
C ILE A 391 -2.23 -4.13 -7.13
N ALA A 392 -2.12 -4.85 -8.26
CA ALA A 392 -0.88 -4.91 -9.05
C ALA A 392 -0.46 -3.53 -9.56
N TYR A 393 -1.41 -2.71 -10.02
CA TYR A 393 -1.18 -1.34 -10.46
C TYR A 393 -0.70 -0.46 -9.29
N ALA A 394 -1.37 -0.56 -8.14
CA ALA A 394 -1.06 0.24 -6.97
C ALA A 394 0.30 -0.08 -6.34
N THR A 395 0.72 -1.34 -6.39
CA THR A 395 1.89 -1.83 -5.63
C THR A 395 3.08 -2.19 -6.51
N GLY A 396 2.90 -2.36 -7.82
CA GLY A 396 3.92 -2.95 -8.68
C GLY A 396 4.28 -4.41 -8.31
N ARG A 397 3.54 -5.05 -7.39
CA ARG A 397 3.87 -6.32 -6.70
C ARG A 397 5.02 -6.22 -5.70
N GLU A 398 5.44 -5.00 -5.38
CA GLU A 398 6.46 -4.73 -4.37
C GLU A 398 5.78 -4.31 -3.07
N LEU A 399 6.16 -4.95 -1.97
CA LEU A 399 5.63 -4.65 -0.64
C LEU A 399 6.75 -4.22 0.29
N HIS A 400 6.41 -3.30 1.18
CA HIS A 400 7.32 -2.87 2.21
C HIS A 400 7.53 -3.97 3.26
N ASP A 401 8.75 -4.04 3.76
CA ASP A 401 9.06 -4.85 4.93
C ASP A 401 8.35 -4.24 6.15
N LYS A 402 7.57 -5.06 6.85
CA LYS A 402 6.77 -4.64 8.00
C LYS A 402 7.62 -4.10 9.18
N LEU A 403 8.92 -4.44 9.24
CA LEU A 403 9.83 -3.91 10.25
C LEU A 403 10.44 -2.55 9.89
N LYS A 404 10.40 -2.15 8.60
CA LYS A 404 10.96 -0.86 8.18
C LYS A 404 9.97 0.25 8.53
N ARG A 405 10.43 1.24 9.29
CA ARG A 405 9.65 2.46 9.51
C ARG A 405 9.60 3.25 8.21
N PRO A 406 8.43 3.78 7.80
CA PRO A 406 8.34 4.67 6.66
C PRO A 406 9.16 5.94 6.93
N GLU A 407 10.08 6.29 6.04
CA GLU A 407 10.69 7.62 6.02
C GLU A 407 9.66 8.63 5.50
N LEU A 408 9.19 9.50 6.39
CA LEU A 408 8.24 10.56 6.06
C LEU A 408 8.93 11.70 5.33
N LEU A 409 8.28 12.28 4.33
CA LEU A 409 8.79 13.46 3.61
C LEU A 409 8.81 14.75 4.44
N THR A 410 8.14 14.75 5.59
CA THR A 410 7.96 15.92 6.46
C THR A 410 8.45 15.60 7.86
N ASP A 411 9.66 16.03 8.19
CA ASP A 411 9.98 16.37 9.57
C ASP A 411 9.74 17.89 9.74
N PRO A 412 8.75 18.32 10.53
CA PRO A 412 8.42 19.74 10.74
C PRO A 412 9.54 20.58 11.35
N ASP A 413 10.56 19.97 11.96
CA ASP A 413 11.48 20.67 12.86
C ASP A 413 12.73 21.31 12.23
N GLN A 414 12.83 21.39 10.90
CA GLN A 414 14.05 21.94 10.25
C GLN A 414 13.83 23.14 9.32
N GLN A 415 12.86 24.01 9.61
CA GLN A 415 12.74 25.30 8.92
C GLN A 415 13.77 26.31 9.43
N ARG A 416 15.03 26.21 8.95
CA ARG A 416 15.99 27.33 8.95
C ARG A 416 16.81 27.32 7.67
N ILE A 417 16.71 28.40 6.90
CA ILE A 417 17.64 28.72 5.82
C ILE A 417 19.01 28.99 6.48
N ASN A 418 19.88 27.98 6.47
CA ASN A 418 21.27 28.12 6.92
C ASN A 418 22.19 28.21 5.70
N ARG A 419 23.17 29.12 5.75
CA ARG A 419 24.21 29.27 4.72
C ARG A 419 25.05 27.99 4.63
N GLY A 420 25.38 27.54 3.43
CA GLY A 420 26.19 26.33 3.16
C GLY A 420 25.39 25.11 2.68
N ARG A 421 24.07 25.23 2.49
CA ARG A 421 23.20 24.17 1.95
C ARG A 421 22.98 24.29 0.45
N LEU A 422 22.79 23.16 -0.23
CA LEU A 422 22.45 23.09 -1.64
C LEU A 422 20.97 23.45 -1.87
N SER A 423 20.70 24.59 -2.49
CA SER A 423 19.35 24.96 -2.91
C SER A 423 19.10 24.56 -4.37
N VAL A 424 17.99 23.88 -4.62
CA VAL A 424 17.55 23.49 -5.97
C VAL A 424 16.18 24.10 -6.25
N ALA A 425 16.08 24.83 -7.36
CA ALA A 425 14.80 25.38 -7.82
C ALA A 425 14.17 24.47 -8.88
N ARG A 426 12.84 24.36 -8.86
CA ARG A 426 12.09 23.68 -9.91
C ARG A 426 11.66 24.68 -10.97
N LEU A 427 12.00 24.39 -12.22
CA LEU A 427 11.65 25.24 -13.35
C LEU A 427 10.19 25.01 -13.77
N ARG A 428 9.36 26.06 -13.73
CA ARG A 428 7.94 25.99 -14.12
C ARG A 428 7.79 26.00 -15.64
N HIS A 429 6.86 25.18 -16.13
CA HIS A 429 6.45 25.11 -17.54
C HIS A 429 5.04 24.52 -17.66
N THR A 430 4.41 24.58 -18.84
CA THR A 430 3.01 24.12 -19.03
C THR A 430 2.85 22.61 -19.22
N GLY A 431 3.95 21.88 -19.33
CA GLY A 431 4.01 20.44 -19.65
C GLY A 431 3.85 19.49 -18.45
N GLY A 432 3.28 19.97 -17.34
CA GLY A 432 3.18 19.22 -16.08
C GLY A 432 4.45 19.32 -15.23
N TRP A 433 4.92 20.53 -14.97
CA TRP A 433 6.09 20.81 -14.11
C TRP A 433 5.97 20.28 -12.68
N ASP A 434 4.75 19.94 -12.24
CA ASP A 434 4.40 19.41 -10.92
C ASP A 434 3.91 17.95 -10.98
N THR A 435 4.16 17.24 -12.09
CA THR A 435 3.72 15.85 -12.28
C THR A 435 4.24 14.93 -11.16
N ALA A 436 5.50 15.09 -10.75
CA ALA A 436 6.11 14.45 -9.59
C ALA A 436 6.48 15.51 -8.51
N PRO A 437 5.51 15.95 -7.68
CA PRO A 437 5.68 17.06 -6.75
C PRO A 437 6.73 16.83 -5.64
N ASN A 438 6.96 15.59 -5.22
CA ASN A 438 7.89 15.14 -4.18
C ASN A 438 9.23 14.60 -4.70
N ALA A 439 9.40 14.43 -6.02
CA ALA A 439 10.63 13.87 -6.60
C ALA A 439 11.88 14.63 -6.13
N LEU A 440 11.84 15.96 -6.19
CA LEU A 440 12.97 16.80 -5.78
C LEU A 440 13.25 16.68 -4.28
N ARG A 441 12.22 16.60 -3.43
CA ARG A 441 12.42 16.43 -1.98
C ARG A 441 13.03 15.07 -1.65
N ARG A 442 12.69 14.02 -2.38
CA ARG A 442 13.31 12.71 -2.21
C ARG A 442 14.75 12.67 -2.71
N LEU A 443 15.03 13.34 -3.83
CA LEU A 443 16.41 13.54 -4.29
C LEU A 443 17.25 14.25 -3.22
N GLN A 444 16.70 15.25 -2.53
CA GLN A 444 17.36 15.91 -1.42
C GLN A 444 17.69 14.93 -0.27
N ILE A 445 16.76 14.06 0.12
CA ILE A 445 17.04 13.02 1.13
C ILE A 445 18.16 12.07 0.67
N GLU A 446 18.17 11.66 -0.60
CA GLU A 446 19.23 10.81 -1.14
C GLU A 446 20.60 11.53 -1.18
N LEU A 447 20.62 12.85 -1.32
CA LEU A 447 21.83 13.67 -1.26
C LEU A 447 22.40 13.75 0.17
N GLU A 448 21.55 13.74 1.20
CA GLU A 448 21.98 13.69 2.60
C GLU A 448 22.77 12.41 2.90
N HIS A 449 22.36 11.27 2.30
CA HIS A 449 23.05 9.99 2.45
C HIS A 449 24.49 9.98 1.91
N VAL A 450 24.83 10.90 1.00
CA VAL A 450 26.19 11.08 0.45
C VAL A 450 26.91 12.30 1.04
N GLY A 451 26.38 12.88 2.12
CA GLY A 451 27.01 13.98 2.85
C GLY A 451 26.81 15.36 2.24
N VAL A 452 25.86 15.53 1.33
CA VAL A 452 25.44 16.85 0.82
C VAL A 452 24.25 17.32 1.63
N GLU A 453 24.31 18.52 2.23
CA GLU A 453 23.17 19.09 2.96
C GLU A 453 22.29 19.92 2.02
N PRO A 454 21.10 19.46 1.62
CA PRO A 454 20.17 20.24 0.81
C PRO A 454 19.41 21.28 1.64
N ALA A 455 18.99 22.36 1.00
CA ALA A 455 17.98 23.25 1.54
C ALA A 455 16.60 22.60 1.43
N ILE A 456 15.77 22.76 2.47
CA ILE A 456 14.41 22.19 2.48
C ILE A 456 13.48 22.87 1.47
N GLU A 457 13.71 24.16 1.20
CA GLU A 457 12.92 24.92 0.27
C GLU A 457 13.29 24.61 -1.18
N THR A 458 12.28 24.23 -1.97
CA THR A 458 12.39 24.00 -3.40
C THR A 458 11.45 24.96 -4.13
N PRO A 459 11.89 26.18 -4.43
CA PRO A 459 11.03 27.18 -5.06
C PRO A 459 10.69 26.78 -6.49
N ASN A 460 9.45 27.09 -6.90
CA ASN A 460 8.95 26.85 -8.25
C ASN A 460 9.01 28.14 -9.05
N LEU A 461 9.99 28.29 -9.94
CA LEU A 461 10.31 29.54 -10.61
C LEU A 461 10.06 29.45 -12.13
N PRO A 462 9.41 30.44 -12.77
CA PRO A 462 9.46 30.56 -14.23
C PRO A 462 10.87 30.97 -14.68
N ALA A 463 11.22 30.69 -15.94
CA ALA A 463 12.56 31.00 -16.48
C ALA A 463 12.90 32.51 -16.50
N THR A 464 11.89 33.37 -16.47
CA THR A 464 12.05 34.83 -16.45
C THR A 464 12.26 35.40 -15.05
N ASP A 465 12.13 34.60 -13.99
CA ASP A 465 12.31 35.07 -12.62
C ASP A 465 13.78 35.41 -12.36
N PRO A 466 14.10 36.64 -11.90
CA PRO A 466 15.47 37.00 -11.54
C PRO A 466 16.09 36.12 -10.44
N ALA A 467 15.27 35.55 -9.55
CA ALA A 467 15.75 34.67 -8.49
C ALA A 467 16.34 33.36 -9.02
N LEU A 468 16.11 33.02 -10.30
CA LEU A 468 16.67 31.84 -10.94
C LEU A 468 18.20 31.78 -10.84
N PHE A 469 18.88 32.93 -10.82
CA PHE A 469 20.33 33.05 -10.67
C PHE A 469 20.85 32.80 -9.26
N ASP A 470 19.97 32.74 -8.25
CA ASP A 470 20.33 32.43 -6.86
C ASP A 470 20.50 30.91 -6.63
N TYR A 471 20.13 30.08 -7.61
CA TYR A 471 20.15 28.63 -7.52
C TYR A 471 21.19 28.06 -8.51
N PRO A 472 22.23 27.34 -8.04
CA PRO A 472 23.25 26.77 -8.93
C PRO A 472 22.70 25.62 -9.79
N LEU A 473 21.57 25.02 -9.38
CA LEU A 473 20.93 23.91 -10.07
C LEU A 473 19.43 24.15 -10.23
N LEU A 474 18.96 23.95 -11.46
CA LEU A 474 17.54 23.87 -11.80
C LEU A 474 17.15 22.42 -12.07
N TYR A 475 15.96 22.05 -11.59
CA TYR A 475 15.35 20.76 -11.85
C TYR A 475 14.07 20.92 -12.68
N MET A 476 13.90 20.08 -13.71
CA MET A 476 12.75 20.14 -14.61
C MET A 476 12.25 18.74 -14.99
N HIS A 477 10.96 18.49 -14.90
CA HIS A 477 10.37 17.22 -15.36
C HIS A 477 8.96 17.44 -15.85
N GLY A 478 8.43 16.53 -16.67
CA GLY A 478 7.05 16.62 -17.12
C GLY A 478 6.60 15.47 -18.00
N ARG A 479 5.34 15.54 -18.40
CA ARG A 479 4.66 14.46 -19.16
C ARG A 479 4.00 14.95 -20.46
N LYS A 480 3.75 16.25 -20.58
CA LYS A 480 3.00 16.85 -21.70
C LYS A 480 3.90 17.81 -22.49
N ASN A 481 3.46 18.13 -23.70
CA ASN A 481 4.09 19.17 -24.52
C ASN A 481 4.15 20.50 -23.76
N PHE A 482 5.21 21.27 -24.00
CA PHE A 482 5.37 22.63 -23.50
C PHE A 482 6.17 23.46 -24.49
N SER A 483 6.22 24.77 -24.26
CA SER A 483 7.02 25.69 -25.07
C SER A 483 7.48 26.85 -24.20
N PHE A 484 8.69 27.34 -24.43
CA PHE A 484 9.19 28.56 -23.81
C PHE A 484 9.10 29.71 -24.80
N SER A 485 8.75 30.89 -24.30
CA SER A 485 8.86 32.14 -25.04
C SER A 485 10.32 32.49 -25.33
N GLU A 486 10.54 33.42 -26.27
CA GLU A 486 11.88 33.88 -26.61
C GLU A 486 12.63 34.49 -25.41
N ASP A 487 11.92 35.23 -24.56
CA ASP A 487 12.49 35.80 -23.34
C ASP A 487 12.87 34.73 -22.30
N GLU A 488 12.03 33.71 -22.11
CA GLU A 488 12.35 32.58 -21.23
C GLU A 488 13.58 31.82 -21.72
N ARG A 489 13.68 31.54 -23.04
CA ARG A 489 14.86 30.89 -23.64
C ARG A 489 16.11 31.75 -23.47
N ARG A 490 16.02 33.06 -23.73
CA ARG A 490 17.15 33.99 -23.56
C ARG A 490 17.65 34.02 -22.11
N LYS A 491 16.75 34.02 -21.14
CA LYS A 491 17.11 33.99 -19.71
C LYS A 491 17.71 32.65 -19.30
N LEU A 492 17.16 31.55 -19.77
CA LEU A 492 17.72 30.22 -19.53
C LEU A 492 19.11 30.06 -20.17
N ARG A 493 19.34 30.56 -21.39
CA ARG A 493 20.66 30.62 -22.02
C ARG A 493 21.66 31.36 -21.13
N GLN A 494 21.29 32.58 -20.71
CA GLN A 494 22.13 33.40 -19.83
C GLN A 494 22.47 32.68 -18.53
N TYR A 495 21.51 31.96 -17.93
CA TYR A 495 21.74 31.16 -16.72
C TYR A 495 22.77 30.05 -16.94
N LEU A 496 22.60 29.25 -18.00
CA LEU A 496 23.47 28.11 -18.30
C LEU A 496 24.90 28.55 -18.67
N GLU A 497 25.02 29.63 -19.44
CA GLU A 497 26.31 30.24 -19.80
C GLU A 497 27.03 30.80 -18.56
N ASN A 498 26.29 31.34 -17.58
CA ASN A 498 26.84 31.90 -16.34
C ASN A 498 27.22 30.88 -15.27
N GLY A 499 27.28 29.59 -15.60
CA GLY A 499 27.66 28.54 -14.64
C GLY A 499 26.49 27.70 -14.11
N GLY A 500 25.25 28.08 -14.41
CA GLY A 500 24.07 27.32 -14.00
C GLY A 500 24.04 25.91 -14.60
N PHE A 501 23.32 25.01 -13.94
CA PHE A 501 23.15 23.62 -14.36
C PHE A 501 21.67 23.24 -14.41
N LEU A 502 21.23 22.60 -15.49
CA LEU A 502 19.86 22.10 -15.64
C LEU A 502 19.85 20.57 -15.66
N PHE A 503 19.23 19.97 -14.64
CA PHE A 503 18.88 18.56 -14.61
C PHE A 503 17.41 18.37 -15.02
N ALA A 504 17.16 17.52 -16.01
CA ALA A 504 15.80 17.18 -16.39
C ALA A 504 15.54 15.68 -16.62
N ASP A 505 14.28 15.26 -16.46
CA ASP A 505 13.83 13.92 -16.83
C ASP A 505 12.40 13.89 -17.41
N ALA A 506 12.12 12.94 -18.30
CA ALA A 506 10.76 12.71 -18.80
C ALA A 506 9.97 11.76 -17.88
N CYS A 507 8.88 12.24 -17.29
CA CYS A 507 8.02 11.43 -16.43
C CYS A 507 7.44 10.25 -17.22
N CYS A 508 7.68 9.03 -16.75
CA CYS A 508 7.33 7.78 -17.43
C CYS A 508 7.79 7.66 -18.90
N GLY A 509 8.87 8.33 -19.28
CA GLY A 509 9.38 8.34 -20.64
C GLY A 509 8.41 8.96 -21.65
N ALA A 510 7.67 10.00 -21.23
CA ALA A 510 6.68 10.66 -22.06
C ALA A 510 7.29 11.32 -23.30
N GLU A 511 6.95 10.77 -24.47
CA GLU A 511 7.40 11.25 -25.78
C GLU A 511 7.08 12.73 -26.03
N GLN A 512 5.90 13.18 -25.59
CA GLN A 512 5.49 14.58 -25.69
C GLN A 512 6.45 15.54 -24.97
N PHE A 513 6.87 15.18 -23.76
CA PHE A 513 7.83 16.00 -23.01
C PHE A 513 9.25 15.89 -23.60
N ASP A 514 9.68 14.69 -24.02
CA ASP A 514 10.98 14.48 -24.68
C ASP A 514 11.14 15.35 -25.93
N VAL A 515 10.13 15.40 -26.79
CA VAL A 515 10.12 16.26 -27.99
C VAL A 515 10.25 17.74 -27.61
N SER A 516 9.39 18.24 -26.72
CA SER A 516 9.44 19.65 -26.28
C SER A 516 10.75 20.03 -25.58
N PHE A 517 11.35 19.10 -24.81
CA PHE A 517 12.61 19.36 -24.12
C PHE A 517 13.81 19.40 -25.09
N ARG A 518 13.86 18.51 -26.08
CA ARG A 518 14.88 18.57 -27.14
C ARG A 518 14.80 19.87 -27.94
N GLU A 519 13.59 20.28 -28.32
CA GLU A 519 13.35 21.56 -29.01
C GLU A 519 13.78 22.75 -28.15
N LEU A 520 13.47 22.75 -26.84
CA LEU A 520 13.91 23.79 -25.91
C LEU A 520 15.43 23.91 -25.90
N VAL A 521 16.15 22.79 -25.74
CA VAL A 521 17.61 22.77 -25.64
C VAL A 521 18.24 23.24 -26.95
N GLU A 522 17.77 22.76 -28.10
CA GLU A 522 18.29 23.16 -29.40
C GLU A 522 18.07 24.65 -29.67
N GLN A 523 16.89 25.19 -29.34
CA GLN A 523 16.61 26.62 -29.49
C GLN A 523 17.37 27.49 -28.48
N THR A 524 17.67 26.96 -27.29
CA THR A 524 18.31 27.71 -26.20
C THR A 524 19.83 27.71 -26.33
N LEU A 525 20.46 26.60 -26.74
CA LEU A 525 21.92 26.46 -26.78
C LEU A 525 22.48 26.30 -28.19
N GLU A 526 21.63 26.24 -29.22
CA GLU A 526 22.03 26.03 -30.63
C GLU A 526 22.84 24.74 -30.82
N GLN A 527 22.62 23.76 -29.94
CA GLN A 527 23.28 22.45 -29.91
C GLN A 527 22.26 21.36 -29.58
N PRO A 528 22.33 20.18 -30.22
CA PRO A 528 21.44 19.07 -29.92
C PRO A 528 21.86 18.37 -28.62
N LEU A 529 20.89 17.75 -27.94
CA LEU A 529 21.19 16.77 -26.89
C LEU A 529 21.90 15.57 -27.48
N THR A 530 23.01 15.17 -26.87
CA THR A 530 23.81 14.01 -27.30
C THR A 530 24.02 13.05 -26.15
N ARG A 531 24.10 11.75 -26.45
CA ARG A 531 24.35 10.72 -25.44
C ARG A 531 25.68 10.96 -24.73
N ILE A 532 25.67 10.93 -23.40
CA ILE A 532 26.88 11.02 -22.59
C ILE A 532 27.63 9.67 -22.69
N PRO A 533 28.91 9.67 -23.11
CA PRO A 533 29.72 8.45 -23.25
C PRO A 533 29.84 7.67 -21.94
N SER A 534 29.78 6.33 -21.98
CA SER A 534 29.72 5.50 -20.77
C SER A 534 31.01 5.48 -19.92
N ASP A 535 32.10 6.04 -20.44
CA ASP A 535 33.36 6.30 -19.75
C ASP A 535 33.44 7.70 -19.11
N ASP A 536 32.41 8.54 -19.26
CA ASP A 536 32.37 9.87 -18.64
C ASP A 536 32.32 9.78 -17.10
N PRO A 537 33.05 10.66 -16.37
CA PRO A 537 33.08 10.65 -14.91
C PRO A 537 31.72 10.75 -14.22
N ILE A 538 30.66 11.27 -14.87
CA ILE A 538 29.31 11.30 -14.29
C ILE A 538 28.81 9.91 -13.86
N TYR A 539 29.29 8.83 -14.50
CA TYR A 539 28.90 7.46 -14.20
C TYR A 539 29.71 6.82 -13.06
N GLN A 540 30.82 7.43 -12.64
CA GLN A 540 31.68 6.93 -11.57
C GLN A 540 32.33 8.09 -10.80
N LEU A 541 31.57 8.67 -9.88
CA LEU A 541 32.05 9.77 -9.03
C LEU A 541 32.68 9.27 -7.72
N PRO A 542 33.81 9.84 -7.24
CA PRO A 542 34.46 9.41 -6.01
C PRO A 542 33.59 9.45 -4.75
N ILE A 543 32.69 10.44 -4.66
CA ILE A 543 31.76 10.60 -3.54
C ILE A 543 30.31 10.26 -3.92
N GLY A 544 30.09 9.82 -5.15
CA GLY A 544 28.79 9.36 -5.63
C GLY A 544 28.74 7.84 -5.69
N TYR A 545 28.00 7.33 -6.68
CA TYR A 545 27.82 5.91 -6.92
C TYR A 545 28.49 5.48 -8.23
N ASP A 546 28.82 4.19 -8.32
CA ASP A 546 29.08 3.54 -9.61
C ASP A 546 27.73 3.16 -10.23
N ILE A 547 27.34 3.87 -11.28
CA ILE A 547 26.05 3.71 -11.96
C ILE A 547 26.23 3.19 -13.40
N ARG A 548 27.38 2.59 -13.72
CA ARG A 548 27.62 2.03 -15.06
C ARG A 548 26.71 0.85 -15.41
N GLN A 549 26.11 0.25 -14.40
CA GLN A 549 25.08 -0.78 -14.54
C GLN A 549 23.89 -0.40 -13.66
N VAL A 550 22.72 -0.27 -14.28
CA VAL A 550 21.47 0.08 -13.62
C VAL A 550 20.34 -0.77 -14.18
N ARG A 551 19.33 -0.99 -13.35
CA ARG A 551 18.10 -1.63 -13.81
C ARG A 551 17.11 -0.59 -14.28
N ARG A 552 16.55 -0.84 -15.46
CA ARG A 552 15.44 -0.05 -16.01
C ARG A 552 14.29 -0.94 -16.46
N ARG A 553 13.09 -0.37 -16.37
CA ARG A 553 11.85 -0.90 -16.89
C ARG A 553 11.62 -0.31 -18.28
N ILE A 554 11.45 -1.18 -19.26
CA ILE A 554 10.97 -0.80 -20.59
C ILE A 554 9.58 -1.43 -20.76
N PRO A 555 8.53 -0.63 -21.01
CA PRO A 555 7.22 -1.18 -21.32
C PRO A 555 7.31 -2.05 -22.56
N GLY A 556 7.01 -3.35 -22.44
CA GLY A 556 7.01 -4.25 -23.58
C GLY A 556 5.94 -3.85 -24.61
N ASN A 557 6.28 -3.89 -25.91
CA ASN A 557 5.30 -3.76 -26.98
C ASN A 557 4.47 -5.05 -27.08
N ALA A 558 3.25 -5.09 -26.55
CA ALA A 558 2.23 -6.07 -27.02
C ALA A 558 0.82 -5.80 -26.47
N GLN A 559 -0.16 -6.19 -27.29
CA GLN A 559 -1.60 -6.30 -27.02
C GLN A 559 -1.96 -7.38 -25.96
N GLY A 560 -1.20 -7.48 -24.88
CA GLY A 560 -1.34 -8.48 -23.80
C GLY A 560 -1.18 -7.87 -22.40
N ALA A 561 -1.06 -8.74 -21.37
CA ALA A 561 -0.81 -8.28 -20.00
C ALA A 561 0.50 -7.50 -19.97
N LEU A 562 0.54 -6.39 -19.24
CA LEU A 562 1.75 -5.56 -19.12
C LEU A 562 2.90 -6.45 -18.63
N ARG A 563 3.81 -6.78 -19.53
CA ARG A 563 5.03 -7.52 -19.22
C ARG A 563 6.06 -6.51 -18.76
N LEU A 564 6.53 -6.71 -17.54
CA LEU A 564 7.76 -6.09 -17.05
C LEU A 564 8.92 -6.75 -17.80
N GLU A 565 9.56 -6.04 -18.71
CA GLU A 565 10.92 -6.35 -19.13
C GLU A 565 11.84 -5.44 -18.32
N GLU A 566 12.43 -6.02 -17.28
CA GLU A 566 13.60 -5.44 -16.63
C GLU A 566 14.79 -5.71 -17.52
N SER A 567 15.54 -4.63 -17.81
CA SER A 567 16.82 -4.74 -18.47
C SER A 567 17.89 -4.16 -17.57
N ASP A 568 18.92 -4.96 -17.32
CA ASP A 568 20.21 -4.47 -16.82
C ASP A 568 20.97 -3.83 -17.98
N GLY A 569 21.56 -2.67 -17.73
CA GLY A 569 22.45 -2.06 -18.69
C GLY A 569 22.93 -0.69 -18.26
N GLU A 570 23.58 -0.01 -19.19
CA GLU A 570 24.02 1.36 -18.96
C GLU A 570 22.82 2.32 -18.85
N PRO A 571 22.89 3.32 -17.96
CA PRO A 571 21.96 4.43 -17.99
C PRO A 571 22.07 5.18 -19.33
N VAL A 572 20.93 5.66 -19.82
CA VAL A 572 20.84 6.49 -21.01
C VAL A 572 20.65 7.92 -20.56
N LEU A 573 21.76 8.64 -20.40
CA LEU A 573 21.78 10.07 -20.15
C LEU A 573 22.24 10.81 -21.41
N GLU A 574 21.66 11.98 -21.62
CA GLU A 574 22.00 12.89 -22.70
C GLU A 574 22.38 14.26 -22.12
N GLY A 575 23.20 15.02 -22.81
CA GLY A 575 23.59 16.34 -22.34
C GLY A 575 24.14 17.25 -23.43
N VAL A 576 24.33 18.51 -23.06
CA VAL A 576 24.96 19.55 -23.89
C VAL A 576 26.13 20.16 -23.12
N LYS A 577 27.26 20.34 -23.80
CA LYS A 577 28.44 21.00 -23.24
C LYS A 577 28.53 22.46 -23.66
N VAL A 578 28.91 23.31 -22.72
CA VAL A 578 29.37 24.69 -22.98
C VAL A 578 30.74 24.80 -22.31
N ASP A 579 31.75 25.27 -23.03
CA ASP A 579 33.14 25.37 -22.53
C ASP A 579 33.69 24.06 -21.92
N GLY A 580 33.32 22.91 -22.49
CA GLY A 580 33.83 21.59 -22.08
C GLY A 580 33.12 20.94 -20.88
N ARG A 581 32.19 21.65 -20.22
CA ARG A 581 31.40 21.13 -19.08
C ARG A 581 29.94 20.89 -19.48
N TYR A 582 29.28 19.86 -18.95
CA TYR A 582 27.85 19.65 -19.22
C TYR A 582 27.01 20.65 -18.44
N VAL A 583 26.31 21.55 -19.16
CA VAL A 583 25.38 22.52 -18.56
C VAL A 583 23.95 21.98 -18.45
N VAL A 584 23.62 21.01 -19.30
CA VAL A 584 22.33 20.31 -19.30
C VAL A 584 22.61 18.82 -19.23
N VAL A 585 21.94 18.13 -18.31
CA VAL A 585 21.86 16.66 -18.28
C VAL A 585 20.40 16.24 -18.24
N TYR A 586 20.05 15.33 -19.13
CA TYR A 586 18.70 14.89 -19.38
C TYR A 586 18.60 13.37 -19.36
N SER A 587 17.55 12.86 -18.72
CA SER A 587 17.16 11.46 -18.81
C SER A 587 15.82 11.33 -19.53
N ARG A 588 15.84 10.66 -20.69
CA ARG A 588 14.59 10.29 -21.40
C ARG A 588 13.76 9.26 -20.63
N TYR A 589 14.37 8.54 -19.71
CA TYR A 589 13.71 7.56 -18.86
C TYR A 589 13.40 8.17 -17.50
N ASP A 590 12.27 7.77 -16.92
CA ASP A 590 11.80 8.32 -15.66
C ASP A 590 12.80 8.13 -14.51
N LEU A 591 13.10 9.25 -13.84
CA LEU A 591 13.75 9.29 -12.54
C LEU A 591 12.77 9.84 -11.49
N SER A 592 11.97 10.83 -11.87
CA SER A 592 11.05 11.58 -11.01
C SER A 592 9.94 10.74 -10.38
N CYS A 593 9.15 9.99 -11.17
CA CYS A 593 8.07 9.16 -10.62
C CYS A 593 8.65 8.05 -9.73
N THR A 594 9.77 7.49 -10.16
CA THR A 594 10.47 6.43 -9.41
C THR A 594 11.02 6.94 -8.08
N LEU A 595 11.62 8.13 -8.06
CA LEU A 595 12.05 8.80 -6.83
C LEU A 595 10.88 8.90 -5.86
N GLU A 596 9.69 9.29 -6.32
CA GLU A 596 8.46 9.33 -5.51
C GLU A 596 7.95 7.99 -4.96
N ARG A 597 8.67 6.89 -5.23
CA ARG A 597 8.21 5.52 -4.95
C ARG A 597 6.95 5.16 -5.73
N GLN A 598 6.71 5.81 -6.87
CA GLN A 598 5.61 5.48 -7.78
C GLN A 598 6.09 4.45 -8.80
N ALA A 599 5.90 3.16 -8.50
CA ALA A 599 6.22 2.08 -9.43
C ALA A 599 4.97 1.56 -10.15
N THR A 600 4.49 2.29 -11.15
CA THR A 600 3.46 1.72 -12.06
C THR A 600 4.12 0.83 -13.11
N THR A 601 3.47 -0.28 -13.47
CA THR A 601 4.02 -1.28 -14.41
C THR A 601 4.16 -0.79 -15.85
N SER A 602 3.62 0.39 -16.17
CA SER A 602 3.63 1.01 -17.50
C SER A 602 4.61 2.19 -17.63
N CYS A 603 5.25 2.60 -16.54
CA CYS A 603 6.19 3.71 -16.54
C CYS A 603 7.56 3.25 -17.06
N ALA A 604 8.00 3.81 -18.18
CA ALA A 604 9.37 3.60 -18.66
C ALA A 604 10.35 4.39 -17.79
N GLY A 605 11.22 3.71 -17.06
CA GLY A 605 12.00 4.36 -16.00
C GLY A 605 13.01 3.46 -15.33
N TYR A 606 13.90 4.05 -14.54
CA TYR A 606 14.81 3.29 -13.71
C TYR A 606 14.07 2.66 -12.51
N LEU A 607 14.68 1.70 -11.82
CA LEU A 607 14.14 1.13 -10.57
C LEU A 607 14.56 1.98 -9.37
N GLY A 608 13.79 1.93 -8.27
CA GLY A 608 13.91 2.81 -7.09
C GLY A 608 15.33 3.13 -6.65
N ALA A 609 16.11 2.10 -6.30
CA ALA A 609 17.48 2.28 -5.81
C ALA A 609 18.44 2.83 -6.88
N ASP A 610 18.24 2.49 -8.15
CA ASP A 610 19.13 2.94 -9.23
C ASP A 610 18.76 4.36 -9.69
N ALA A 611 17.47 4.72 -9.71
CA ALA A 611 17.01 6.08 -9.99
C ALA A 611 17.56 7.10 -8.98
N GLY A 612 17.54 6.76 -7.69
CA GLY A 612 18.14 7.59 -6.64
C GLY A 612 19.64 7.83 -6.87
N LYS A 613 20.40 6.76 -7.13
CA LYS A 613 21.84 6.85 -7.41
C LYS A 613 22.15 7.69 -8.65
N ILE A 614 21.40 7.50 -9.74
CA ILE A 614 21.57 8.28 -10.98
C ILE A 614 21.34 9.77 -10.69
N ALA A 615 20.22 10.11 -10.04
CA ALA A 615 19.88 11.50 -9.75
C ALA A 615 20.92 12.16 -8.81
N VAL A 616 21.41 11.44 -7.80
CA VAL A 616 22.51 11.90 -6.93
C VAL A 616 23.77 12.18 -7.75
N ASN A 617 24.19 11.26 -8.63
CA ASN A 617 25.37 11.48 -9.46
C ASN A 617 25.25 12.69 -10.39
N ILE A 618 24.07 12.90 -10.99
CA ILE A 618 23.83 14.06 -11.86
C ILE A 618 23.98 15.37 -11.08
N VAL A 619 23.39 15.44 -9.88
CA VAL A 619 23.51 16.63 -9.02
C VAL A 619 24.95 16.84 -8.57
N LEU A 620 25.62 15.80 -8.06
CA LEU A 620 27.01 15.89 -7.63
C LEU A 620 27.91 16.35 -8.78
N TYR A 621 27.72 15.81 -9.98
CA TYR A 621 28.47 16.22 -11.17
C TYR A 621 28.25 17.71 -11.48
N GLY A 622 27.00 18.19 -11.44
CA GLY A 622 26.70 19.61 -11.66
C GLY A 622 27.32 20.55 -10.62
N LEU A 623 27.55 20.07 -9.38
CA LEU A 623 28.14 20.86 -8.31
C LEU A 623 29.67 20.90 -8.31
N PHE A 624 30.33 19.90 -8.90
CA PHE A 624 31.78 19.79 -8.93
C PHE A 624 32.42 20.27 -10.24
N GLN A 625 31.64 20.91 -11.11
CA GLN A 625 32.13 21.49 -12.37
C GLN A 625 32.85 22.83 -12.19
#